data_AF-A0A3D2D550-F1
#
_entry.id   AF-A0A3D2D550-F1
#
_cell.length_a   1.000
_cell.length_b   1.000
_cell.length_c   1.000
_cell.angle_alpha   90.00
_cell.angle_beta   90.00
_cell.angle_gamma   90.00
#
_symmetry.space_group_name_H-M   'P 1'
#
loop_
_entity.id
_entity.type
_entity.pdbx_description
1 polymer ?
#
loop_
_entity_poly.entity_id
_entity_poly.type
_entity_poly.pdbx_seq_one_letter_code
_entity_poly.pdbx_strand_id
1 'polypeptide(L)' 'MKNKNDVLRLKSIVRNDRLSAGDEFYEMVISDASKTLREYFDFKDNVSLNVTKAEGGYRVSVNFFAESVKPFTKVP' A
#
# COMPACT_ATOMS: atom_id res chain seq x y z
N MET A 1 13.27 -7.21 -10.61
CA MET A 1 13.55 -5.76 -10.75
C MET A 1 12.30 -4.86 -10.78
N LYS A 2 11.06 -5.39 -10.84
CA LYS A 2 9.81 -4.58 -10.86
C LYS A 2 9.53 -3.83 -9.54
N ASN A 3 9.65 -4.51 -8.39
CA ASN A 3 9.26 -3.97 -7.07
C ASN A 3 10.02 -2.72 -6.60
N LYS A 4 11.25 -2.47 -7.10
CA LYS A 4 12.02 -1.27 -6.71
C LYS A 4 11.42 0.01 -7.26
N ASN A 5 10.82 -0.05 -8.46
CA ASN A 5 10.23 1.12 -9.10
C ASN A 5 8.91 1.52 -8.45
N ASP A 6 8.12 0.56 -7.99
CA ASP A 6 6.83 0.84 -7.34
C ASP A 6 7.02 1.52 -5.98
N VAL A 7 8.03 1.08 -5.21
CA VAL A 7 8.41 1.72 -3.94
C VAL A 7 8.96 3.14 -4.17
N LEU A 8 9.75 3.36 -5.24
CA LEU A 8 10.25 4.68 -5.58
C LEU A 8 9.13 5.62 -6.06
N ARG A 9 8.16 5.09 -6.79
CA ARG A 9 6.96 5.81 -7.23
C ARG A 9 6.10 6.24 -6.04
N LEU A 10 5.83 5.34 -5.09
CA LEU A 10 5.14 5.66 -3.83
C LEU A 10 5.86 6.77 -3.06
N LYS A 11 7.19 6.71 -2.94
CA LYS A 11 7.99 7.76 -2.27
C LYS A 11 7.91 9.11 -2.98
N SER A 12 7.88 9.12 -4.31
CA SER A 12 7.79 10.35 -5.09
C SER A 12 6.44 11.05 -4.94
N ILE A 13 5.35 10.28 -4.93
CA ILE A 13 3.99 10.85 -4.85
C ILE A 13 3.71 11.38 -3.44
N VAL A 14 4.11 10.63 -2.40
CA VAL A 14 4.03 11.10 -0.99
C VAL A 14 4.84 12.39 -0.76
N ARG A 15 5.95 12.57 -1.48
CA ARG A 15 6.78 13.79 -1.37
C ARG A 15 6.22 14.99 -2.12
N ASN A 16 5.61 14.78 -3.28
CA ASN A 16 5.25 15.87 -4.19
C ASN A 16 3.81 16.35 -4.04
N ASP A 17 2.85 15.48 -3.70
CA ASP A 17 1.42 15.83 -3.61
C ASP A 17 0.97 16.06 -2.16
N ARG A 18 1.64 17.00 -1.49
CA ARG A 18 1.14 17.50 -0.21
C ARG A 18 -0.14 18.32 -0.43
N LEU A 19 -1.26 17.70 -0.05
CA LEU A 19 -2.51 18.31 0.48
C LEU A 19 -3.68 18.55 -0.49
N SER A 20 -3.56 18.26 -1.79
CA SER A 20 -4.68 18.42 -2.75
C SER A 20 -5.08 17.15 -3.49
N ALA A 21 -4.31 16.07 -3.41
CA ALA A 21 -4.72 14.78 -3.93
C ALA A 21 -5.67 14.15 -2.89
N GLY A 22 -6.97 14.33 -3.13
CA GLY A 22 -8.06 13.83 -2.28
C GLY A 22 -8.14 12.31 -2.26
N ASP A 23 -9.36 11.79 -2.08
CA ASP A 23 -9.66 10.35 -1.95
C ASP A 23 -8.99 9.48 -3.03
N GLU A 24 -8.78 10.02 -4.24
CA GLU A 24 -8.07 9.36 -5.36
C GLU A 24 -6.64 8.89 -5.03
N PHE A 25 -5.87 9.64 -4.23
CA PHE A 25 -4.53 9.20 -3.81
C PHE A 25 -4.61 8.03 -2.84
N TYR A 26 -5.56 8.07 -1.91
CA TYR A 26 -5.79 6.98 -0.96
C TYR A 26 -6.23 5.71 -1.70
N GLU A 27 -7.14 5.84 -2.66
CA GLU A 27 -7.61 4.74 -3.50
C GLU A 27 -6.49 4.12 -4.33
N MET A 28 -5.63 4.94 -4.94
CA MET A 28 -4.48 4.44 -5.71
C MET A 28 -3.51 3.64 -4.83
N VAL A 29 -3.15 4.18 -3.66
CA VAL A 29 -2.24 3.49 -2.72
C VAL A 29 -2.88 2.19 -2.20
N ILE A 30 -4.18 2.20 -1.89
CA ILE A 30 -4.93 1.01 -1.48
C ILE A 30 -4.93 -0.03 -2.61
N SER A 31 -5.17 0.37 -3.86
CA SER A 31 -5.15 -0.52 -5.03
C SER A 31 -3.79 -1.19 -5.20
N ASP A 32 -2.71 -0.42 -5.17
CA ASP A 32 -1.36 -0.94 -5.37
C ASP A 32 -0.95 -1.87 -4.21
N ALA A 33 -1.22 -1.46 -2.97
CA ALA A 33 -0.99 -2.31 -1.80
C ALA A 33 -1.81 -3.61 -1.88
N SER A 34 -3.07 -3.53 -2.29
CA SER A 34 -3.94 -4.70 -2.42
C SER A 34 -3.39 -5.69 -3.46
N LYS A 35 -2.92 -5.20 -4.62
CA LYS A 35 -2.31 -6.07 -5.64
C LYS A 35 -1.10 -6.82 -5.10
N THR A 36 -0.17 -6.10 -4.45
CA THR A 36 1.03 -6.72 -3.88
C THR A 36 0.68 -7.70 -2.77
N LEU A 37 -0.19 -7.32 -1.84
CA LEU A 37 -0.58 -8.20 -0.73
C LEU A 37 -1.28 -9.46 -1.23
N ARG A 38 -2.06 -9.37 -2.31
CA ARG A 38 -2.77 -10.52 -2.92
C ARG A 38 -1.81 -11.55 -3.52
N GLU A 39 -0.55 -11.23 -3.77
CA GLU A 39 0.45 -12.22 -4.19
C GLU A 39 0.80 -13.18 -3.04
N TYR A 40 0.67 -12.74 -1.79
CA TYR A 40 1.10 -13.48 -0.60
C TYR A 40 -0.06 -13.95 0.28
N PHE A 41 -1.19 -13.26 0.25
CA PHE A 41 -2.32 -13.50 1.16
C PHE A 41 -3.63 -13.62 0.38
N ASP A 42 -4.54 -14.44 0.89
CA ASP A 42 -5.94 -14.42 0.48
C ASP A 42 -6.73 -13.58 1.48
N PHE A 43 -7.31 -12.47 1.01
CA PHE A 43 -8.12 -11.55 1.80
C PHE A 43 -9.22 -10.90 0.95
N LYS A 44 -10.28 -10.44 1.61
CA LYS A 44 -11.37 -9.64 1.01
C LYS A 44 -10.96 -8.16 0.95
N ASP A 45 -11.59 -7.36 0.08
CA ASP A 45 -11.24 -5.94 -0.22
C ASP A 45 -11.43 -4.95 0.96
N ASN A 46 -10.82 -5.26 2.11
CA ASN A 46 -10.94 -4.53 3.36
C ASN A 46 -9.58 -3.92 3.74
N VAL A 47 -8.83 -3.45 2.76
CA VAL A 47 -7.54 -2.78 2.99
C VAL A 47 -7.80 -1.33 3.35
N SER A 48 -7.32 -0.92 4.50
CA SER A 48 -7.42 0.46 4.98
C SER A 48 -6.05 1.12 5.02
N LEU A 49 -6.01 2.40 4.62
CA LEU A 49 -4.83 3.23 4.69
C LEU A 49 -5.05 4.32 5.72
N ASN A 50 -4.12 4.44 6.66
CA ASN A 50 -4.10 5.54 7.63
C ASN A 50 -2.77 6.30 7.49
N VAL A 51 -2.86 7.61 7.28
CA VAL A 51 -1.70 8.49 7.19
C VAL A 51 -1.75 9.47 8.35
N THR A 52 -0.81 9.35 9.28
CA THR A 52 -0.70 10.23 10.45
C THR A 52 0.58 11.03 10.39
N LYS A 53 0.51 12.32 10.74
CA LYS A 53 1.71 13.15 10.88
C LYS A 53 2.44 12.74 12.16
N ALA A 54 3.74 12.47 12.06
CA ALA A 54 4.60 12.12 13.19
C ALA A 54 5.81 13.07 13.23
N GLU A 55 6.58 13.07 14.33
CA GLU A 55 7.78 13.90 14.40
C GLU A 55 8.74 13.55 13.24
N GLY A 56 9.10 14.56 12.46
CA GLY A 56 9.99 14.41 11.31
C GLY A 56 9.36 13.89 10.01
N GLY A 57 8.05 13.59 9.95
CA GLY A 57 7.45 13.09 8.71
C GLY A 57 6.01 12.60 8.80
N TYR A 58 5.70 11.56 8.01
CA TYR A 58 4.40 10.90 7.99
C TYR A 58 4.58 9.42 8.29
N ARG A 59 3.70 8.88 9.12
CA ARG A 59 3.51 7.45 9.31
C ARG A 59 2.37 6.99 8.42
N VAL A 60 2.66 6.04 7.56
CA VAL A 60 1.70 5.41 6.65
C VAL A 60 1.47 3.98 7.12
N SER A 61 0.23 3.65 7.47
CA SER A 61 -0.17 2.33 7.97
C SER A 61 -1.20 1.72 7.01
N VAL A 62 -0.88 0.54 6.48
CA VAL A 62 -1.80 -0.28 5.67
C VAL A 62 -2.28 -1.43 6.56
N ASN A 63 -3.58 -1.50 6.83
CA ASN A 63 -4.17 -2.55 7.66
C ASN A 63 -5.16 -3.36 6.84
N PHE A 64 -5.06 -4.68 6.93
CA PHE A 64 -5.98 -5.62 6.29
C PHE A 64 -6.06 -6.92 7.11
N PHE A 65 -7.11 -7.70 6.87
CA PHE A 65 -7.29 -9.00 7.51
C PHE A 65 -7.17 -10.12 6.46
N ALA A 66 -6.20 -11.01 6.63
CA ALA A 66 -6.01 -12.18 5.78
C ALA A 66 -6.79 -13.38 6.29
N GLU A 67 -7.50 -14.06 5.40
CA GLU A 67 -8.16 -15.34 5.68
C GLU A 67 -7.14 -16.49 5.65
N SER A 68 -6.12 -16.38 4.78
CA SER A 68 -5.01 -17.34 4.75
C SER A 68 -3.74 -16.76 4.13
N VAL A 69 -2.62 -17.44 4.38
CA VAL A 69 -1.32 -17.18 3.75
C VAL A 69 -1.14 -18.14 2.58
N LYS A 70 -0.75 -17.64 1.41
CA LYS A 70 -0.55 -18.48 0.23
C LYS A 70 0.65 -19.41 0.42
N PRO A 71 0.60 -20.66 -0.08
CA PRO A 71 1.73 -21.57 -0.02
C PRO A 71 2.95 -21.00 -0.73
N PHE A 72 4.14 -21.17 -0.14
CA PHE A 72 5.42 -20.67 -0.68
C PHE A 72 5.68 -21.07 -2.15
N THR A 73 5.13 -22.19 -2.62
CA THR A 73 5.25 -22.65 -4.02
C THR A 73 4.46 -21.84 -5.04
N LYS A 74 3.60 -20.92 -4.60
CA LYS A 74 2.76 -20.05 -5.44
C LYS A 74 3.11 -18.57 -5.34
N VAL A 75 4.14 -18.23 -4.58
CA VAL A 75 4.60 -16.85 -4.38
C VAL A 75 5.75 -16.57 -5.36
N PRO A 76 5.72 -15.45 -6.12
CA PRO A 76 6.74 -15.11 -7.11
C PRO A 76 8.11 -14.71 -6.52
#